data_AF-A0A1B1TEX5-F1
#
_entry.id   AF-A0A1B1TEX5-F1
#
_cell.length_a   1.000
_cell.length_b   1.000
_cell.length_c   1.000
_cell.angle_alpha   90.00
_cell.angle_beta   90.00
_cell.angle_gamma   90.00
#
_symmetry.space_group_name_H-M   'P 1'
#
loop_
_entity.id
_entity.type
_entity.pdbx_description
1 polymer ?
#
loop_
_entity_poly.entity_id
_entity_poly.type
_entity_poly.pdbx_seq_one_letter_code
_entity_poly.pdbx_strand_id
1 'polypeptide(L)'
;MAEEIGFPLIIKAAAGGGGIGMQVVNDDDDFESALNLCQGRALSAFGDGRVFIEKFIEGAQHIEFQVLSDGKKAIHFGERFCSIQRRHQKIIEEGPWLSDDVRKEIGEIVVKGAKLVGYEGLATFEFLRDREGNFYFLEVNPRVQVEHTVTEMIAGVRSCSIRNKNCCR
;
A
#
# COMPACT_ATOMS: atom_id res chain seq x y z
N MET A 1 -18.35 15.87 2.57
CA MET A 1 -17.55 14.62 2.43
C MET A 1 -16.55 14.73 1.28
N ALA A 2 -16.98 14.95 0.02
CA ALA A 2 -16.04 15.26 -1.08
C ALA A 2 -15.36 16.62 -0.90
N GLU A 3 -16.11 17.67 -0.51
CA GLU A 3 -15.57 19.01 -0.21
C GLU A 3 -14.55 19.04 0.94
N GLU A 4 -14.64 18.10 1.88
CA GLU A 4 -13.72 18.01 3.02
C GLU A 4 -12.38 17.35 2.63
N ILE A 5 -12.42 16.40 1.68
CA ILE A 5 -11.23 15.71 1.16
C ILE A 5 -10.53 16.59 0.11
N GLY A 6 -11.31 17.34 -0.68
CA GLY A 6 -10.86 18.16 -1.79
C GLY A 6 -10.58 17.35 -3.05
N PHE A 7 -10.75 17.99 -4.20
CA PHE A 7 -10.43 17.42 -5.51
C PHE A 7 -8.95 17.67 -5.90
N PRO A 8 -8.34 16.80 -6.73
CA PRO A 8 -8.89 15.56 -7.26
C PRO A 8 -8.97 14.45 -6.18
N LEU A 9 -9.98 13.59 -6.30
CA LEU A 9 -10.22 12.45 -5.42
C LEU A 9 -10.30 11.15 -6.20
N ILE A 10 -10.17 10.02 -5.50
CA ILE A 10 -10.32 8.69 -6.07
C ILE A 10 -11.37 7.89 -5.29
N ILE A 11 -12.29 7.28 -6.02
CA ILE A 11 -13.30 6.36 -5.49
C ILE A 11 -12.77 4.94 -5.69
N LYS A 12 -12.75 4.12 -4.62
CA LYS A 12 -12.24 2.74 -4.65
C LYS A 12 -13.27 1.76 -4.06
N ALA A 13 -13.35 0.55 -4.63
CA ALA A 13 -14.21 -0.51 -4.11
C ALA A 13 -13.68 -1.07 -2.78
N ALA A 14 -14.55 -1.22 -1.77
CA ALA A 14 -14.15 -1.68 -0.43
C ALA A 14 -13.71 -3.15 -0.39
N ALA A 15 -14.33 -3.99 -1.23
CA ALA A 15 -14.02 -5.42 -1.34
C ALA A 15 -13.06 -5.75 -2.50
N GLY A 16 -12.55 -4.74 -3.22
CA GLY A 16 -11.80 -4.92 -4.45
C GLY A 16 -10.28 -4.98 -4.27
N GLY A 17 -9.59 -5.51 -5.28
CA GLY A 17 -8.14 -5.53 -5.40
C GLY A 17 -7.70 -5.54 -6.87
N GLY A 18 -6.47 -5.11 -7.16
CA GLY A 18 -5.90 -5.19 -8.52
C GLY A 18 -6.43 -4.16 -9.53
N GLY A 19 -6.98 -3.04 -9.07
CA GLY A 19 -7.33 -1.90 -9.92
C GLY A 19 -8.77 -1.87 -10.45
N ILE A 20 -9.60 -2.86 -10.09
CA ILE A 20 -11.00 -2.95 -10.53
C ILE A 20 -11.90 -2.12 -9.60
N GLY A 21 -12.73 -1.25 -10.17
CA GLY A 21 -13.66 -0.40 -9.40
C GLY A 21 -13.01 0.86 -8.82
N MET A 22 -11.96 1.36 -9.46
CA MET A 22 -11.34 2.65 -9.12
C MET A 22 -11.67 3.71 -10.18
N GLN A 23 -12.01 4.92 -9.75
CA GLN A 23 -12.30 6.05 -10.63
C GLN A 23 -11.75 7.33 -10.01
N VAL A 24 -10.96 8.09 -10.77
CA VAL A 24 -10.49 9.43 -10.39
C VAL A 24 -11.54 10.44 -10.78
N VAL A 25 -11.82 11.39 -9.89
CA VAL A 25 -12.78 12.49 -10.07
C VAL A 25 -12.04 13.79 -9.83
N ASN A 26 -12.10 14.71 -10.79
CA ASN A 26 -11.36 15.98 -10.74
C ASN A 26 -12.19 17.16 -10.23
N ASP A 27 -13.51 17.04 -10.27
CA ASP A 27 -14.46 18.10 -9.97
C ASP A 27 -15.78 17.51 -9.45
N ASP A 28 -16.56 18.35 -8.76
CA ASP A 28 -17.77 17.92 -8.05
C ASP A 28 -18.89 17.48 -9.01
N ASP A 29 -18.96 18.10 -10.19
CA ASP A 29 -19.98 17.80 -11.20
C ASP A 29 -19.90 16.33 -11.68
N ASP A 30 -18.69 15.77 -11.74
CA ASP A 30 -18.46 14.38 -12.15
C ASP A 30 -18.68 13.36 -11.02
N PHE A 31 -18.76 13.81 -9.76
CA PHE A 31 -18.70 12.95 -8.58
C PHE A 31 -19.85 11.92 -8.50
N GLU A 32 -21.11 12.36 -8.63
CA GLU A 32 -22.25 11.44 -8.55
C GLU A 32 -22.22 10.36 -9.63
N SER A 33 -21.83 10.76 -10.84
CA SER A 33 -21.75 9.82 -11.98
C SER A 33 -20.66 8.76 -11.75
N ALA A 34 -19.50 9.19 -11.26
CA ALA A 34 -18.37 8.33 -10.94
C ALA A 34 -18.68 7.38 -9.78
N LEU A 35 -19.38 7.88 -8.74
CA LEU A 35 -19.79 7.09 -7.58
C LEU A 35 -20.71 5.93 -7.99
N ASN A 36 -21.77 6.24 -8.74
CA ASN A 36 -22.72 5.23 -9.23
C ASN A 36 -22.02 4.17 -10.11
N LEU A 37 -21.11 4.62 -10.99
CA LEU A 37 -20.32 3.73 -11.84
C LEU A 37 -19.43 2.78 -11.02
N CYS A 38 -18.72 3.31 -10.02
CA CYS A 38 -17.85 2.53 -9.15
C CYS A 38 -18.63 1.52 -8.30
N GLN A 39 -19.77 1.92 -7.71
CA GLN A 39 -20.61 1.03 -6.92
C GLN A 39 -21.18 -0.11 -7.78
N GLY A 40 -21.65 0.18 -8.99
CA GLY A 40 -22.13 -0.83 -9.93
C GLY A 40 -21.04 -1.82 -10.35
N ARG A 41 -19.82 -1.34 -10.63
CA ARG A 41 -18.67 -2.20 -10.94
C ARG A 41 -18.26 -3.05 -9.75
N ALA A 42 -18.22 -2.48 -8.54
CA ALA A 42 -17.89 -3.20 -7.32
C ALA A 42 -18.90 -4.32 -7.03
N LEU A 43 -20.19 -4.01 -7.15
CA LEU A 43 -21.27 -4.99 -6.98
C LEU A 43 -21.17 -6.12 -8.02
N SER A 44 -20.94 -5.78 -9.29
CA SER A 44 -20.85 -6.78 -10.36
C SER A 44 -19.60 -7.66 -10.26
N ALA A 45 -18.48 -7.12 -9.79
CA ALA A 45 -17.21 -7.85 -9.75
C ALA A 45 -17.01 -8.64 -8.43
N PHE A 46 -17.48 -8.08 -7.31
CA PHE A 46 -17.17 -8.60 -5.97
C PHE A 46 -18.42 -8.94 -5.15
N GLY A 47 -19.62 -8.70 -5.67
CA GLY A 47 -20.88 -8.90 -4.93
C GLY A 47 -21.11 -7.89 -3.80
N ASP A 48 -20.26 -6.86 -3.70
CA ASP A 48 -20.30 -5.82 -2.67
C ASP A 48 -20.15 -4.45 -3.33
N GLY A 49 -21.20 -3.63 -3.24
CA GLY A 49 -21.25 -2.29 -3.83
C GLY A 49 -20.62 -1.19 -2.97
N ARG A 50 -20.07 -1.52 -1.80
CA ARG A 50 -19.45 -0.51 -0.92
C ARG A 50 -18.19 0.06 -1.55
N VAL A 51 -18.04 1.38 -1.44
CA VAL A 51 -16.89 2.14 -1.94
C VAL A 51 -16.41 3.11 -0.87
N PHE A 52 -15.16 3.53 -0.96
CA PHE A 52 -14.57 4.58 -0.13
C PHE A 52 -13.88 5.62 -1.00
N ILE A 53 -13.65 6.80 -0.43
CA ILE A 53 -13.12 7.97 -1.11
C ILE A 53 -11.81 8.37 -0.44
N GLU A 54 -10.78 8.61 -1.25
CA GLU A 54 -9.48 9.09 -0.79
C GLU A 54 -9.03 10.27 -1.65
N LYS A 55 -8.11 11.08 -1.11
CA LYS A 55 -7.44 12.11 -1.89
C LYS A 55 -6.62 11.45 -3.00
N PHE A 56 -6.74 11.95 -4.23
CA PHE A 56 -5.91 11.48 -5.33
C PHE A 56 -4.58 12.25 -5.34
N ILE A 57 -3.47 11.51 -5.33
CA ILE A 57 -2.13 12.08 -5.32
C ILE A 57 -1.50 11.87 -6.70
N GLU A 58 -1.48 12.93 -7.51
CA GLU A 58 -0.99 12.85 -8.87
C GLU A 58 0.53 12.68 -8.92
N GLY A 59 1.01 11.73 -9.73
CA GLY A 59 2.44 11.46 -9.89
C GLY A 59 3.13 10.97 -8.61
N ALA A 60 2.37 10.37 -7.68
CA ALA A 60 2.92 9.80 -6.47
C ALA A 60 3.86 8.64 -6.77
N GLN A 61 4.93 8.56 -6.00
CA GLN A 61 5.82 7.40 -5.94
C GLN A 61 5.19 6.35 -5.04
N HIS A 62 5.19 5.09 -5.47
CA HIS A 62 4.79 3.97 -4.64
C HIS A 62 6.01 3.46 -3.88
N ILE A 63 6.00 3.63 -2.56
CA ILE A 63 7.08 3.19 -1.66
C ILE A 63 6.51 2.21 -0.68
N GLU A 64 7.21 1.13 -0.40
CA GLU A 64 6.74 0.11 0.53
C GLU A 64 7.84 -0.41 1.44
N PHE A 65 7.49 -0.77 2.66
CA PHE A 65 8.43 -1.26 3.66
C PHE A 65 8.11 -2.69 4.06
N GLN A 66 9.13 -3.55 3.99
CA GLN A 66 9.03 -4.91 4.52
C GLN A 66 9.26 -4.91 6.02
N VAL A 67 8.31 -5.48 6.76
CA VAL A 67 8.37 -5.66 8.21
C VAL A 67 8.29 -7.14 8.55
N LEU A 68 9.03 -7.53 9.59
CA LEU A 68 8.88 -8.80 10.30
C LEU A 68 8.57 -8.50 11.76
N SER A 69 7.56 -9.16 12.32
CA SER A 69 7.15 -8.99 13.70
C SER A 69 6.87 -10.34 14.37
N ASP A 70 7.15 -10.44 15.68
CA ASP A 70 6.79 -11.58 16.52
C ASP A 70 5.57 -11.30 17.44
N GLY A 71 4.84 -10.21 17.14
CA GLY A 71 3.73 -9.70 17.95
C GLY A 71 4.16 -8.76 19.08
N LYS A 72 5.45 -8.70 19.44
CA LYS A 72 5.98 -7.81 20.50
C LYS A 72 7.15 -6.95 20.02
N LYS A 73 8.06 -7.56 19.26
CA LYS A 73 9.20 -6.95 18.60
C LYS A 73 8.94 -6.96 17.10
N ALA A 74 9.35 -5.90 16.44
CA ALA A 74 9.28 -5.79 15.00
C ALA A 74 10.55 -5.10 14.48
N ILE A 75 10.96 -5.49 13.29
CA ILE A 75 12.08 -4.91 12.53
C ILE A 75 11.62 -4.66 11.09
N HIS A 76 12.19 -3.66 10.43
CA HIS A 76 12.02 -3.44 9.00
C HIS A 76 13.32 -3.79 8.25
N PHE A 77 13.19 -4.18 6.99
CA PHE A 77 14.34 -4.50 6.12
C PHE A 77 14.63 -3.40 5.09
N GLY A 78 14.09 -2.20 5.33
CA GLY A 78 14.14 -1.09 4.38
C GLY A 78 12.94 -1.08 3.43
N GLU A 79 13.05 -0.20 2.43
CA GLU A 79 12.00 0.09 1.47
C GLU A 79 12.28 -0.49 0.08
N ARG A 80 11.19 -0.63 -0.69
CA ARG A 80 11.20 -0.83 -2.13
C ARG A 80 10.43 0.30 -2.81
N PHE A 81 10.90 0.66 -3.99
CA PHE A 81 10.30 1.58 -4.93
C PHE A 81 9.56 0.76 -6.00
N CYS A 82 8.24 0.91 -6.05
CA CYS A 82 7.36 0.10 -6.89
C CYS A 82 6.50 0.98 -7.82
N SER A 83 6.98 2.18 -8.17
CA SER A 83 6.21 3.17 -8.93
C SER A 83 6.07 2.83 -10.42
N ILE A 84 6.93 1.96 -10.95
CA ILE A 84 6.87 1.54 -12.34
C ILE A 84 5.74 0.51 -12.48
N GLN A 85 4.57 1.02 -12.87
CA GLN A 85 3.33 0.24 -12.93
C GLN A 85 2.68 0.33 -14.30
N ARG A 86 2.01 -0.74 -14.72
CA ARG A 86 1.14 -0.75 -15.91
C ARG A 86 -0.24 -1.20 -15.48
N ARG A 87 -1.25 -0.35 -15.71
CA ARG A 87 -2.65 -0.62 -15.31
C ARG A 87 -2.79 -1.01 -13.82
N HIS A 88 -2.09 -0.28 -12.93
CA HIS A 88 -2.06 -0.52 -11.48
C HIS A 88 -1.41 -1.85 -11.04
N GLN A 89 -0.63 -2.49 -11.92
CA GLN A 89 0.18 -3.66 -11.58
C GLN A 89 1.65 -3.26 -11.56
N LYS A 90 2.38 -3.66 -10.51
CA LYS A 90 3.83 -3.46 -10.39
C LYS A 90 4.57 -4.24 -11.47
N ILE A 91 5.49 -3.58 -12.16
CA ILE A 91 6.27 -4.14 -13.27
C ILE A 91 7.75 -4.22 -12.93
N ILE A 92 8.27 -3.19 -12.26
CA ILE A 92 9.64 -3.14 -11.77
C ILE A 92 9.62 -2.64 -10.34
N GLU A 93 10.31 -3.36 -9.48
CA GLU A 93 10.53 -3.05 -8.08
C GLU A 93 12.03 -2.98 -7.81
N GLU A 94 12.48 -1.88 -7.21
CA GLU A 94 13.90 -1.64 -6.94
C GLU A 94 14.10 -0.91 -5.61
N GLY A 95 15.33 -0.88 -5.09
CA GLY A 95 15.61 -0.25 -3.81
C GLY A 95 17.05 -0.48 -3.35
N PRO A 96 17.48 0.25 -2.31
CA PRO A 96 16.76 1.33 -1.63
C PRO A 96 16.94 2.68 -2.36
N TRP A 97 15.98 3.61 -2.21
CA TRP A 97 15.94 4.90 -2.93
C TRP A 97 15.80 6.13 -2.02
N LEU A 98 15.35 5.95 -0.78
CA LEU A 98 15.21 7.04 0.17
C LEU A 98 16.58 7.44 0.76
N SER A 99 16.67 8.66 1.30
CA SER A 99 17.78 9.01 2.20
C SER A 99 17.68 8.20 3.50
N ASP A 100 18.81 7.97 4.16
CA ASP A 100 18.87 7.21 5.41
C ASP A 100 17.97 7.79 6.51
N ASP A 101 17.89 9.13 6.62
CA ASP A 101 17.06 9.81 7.62
C ASP A 101 15.56 9.51 7.41
N VAL A 102 15.07 9.73 6.19
CA VAL A 102 13.67 9.43 5.81
C VAL A 102 13.36 7.94 5.95
N ARG A 103 14.28 7.05 5.53
CA ARG A 103 14.10 5.60 5.69
C ARG A 103 13.95 5.22 7.16
N LYS A 104 14.76 5.82 8.03
CA LYS A 104 14.71 5.57 9.47
C LYS A 104 13.38 6.07 10.06
N GLU A 105 12.96 7.28 9.72
CA GLU A 105 11.71 7.86 10.19
C GLU A 105 10.50 6.99 9.81
N ILE A 106 10.33 6.68 8.52
CA ILE A 106 9.20 5.86 8.06
C ILE A 106 9.34 4.41 8.54
N GLY A 107 10.57 3.88 8.61
CA GLY A 107 10.89 2.57 9.17
C GLY A 107 10.43 2.41 10.63
N GLU A 108 10.63 3.43 11.46
CA GLU A 108 10.16 3.46 12.84
C GLU A 108 8.63 3.48 12.93
N ILE A 109 7.96 4.22 12.02
CA ILE A 109 6.50 4.28 11.95
C ILE A 109 5.91 2.90 11.63
N VAL A 110 6.43 2.20 10.61
CA VAL A 110 5.90 0.87 10.24
C VAL A 110 6.17 -0.19 11.30
N VAL A 111 7.34 -0.13 11.96
CA VAL A 111 7.68 -1.00 13.09
C VAL A 111 6.73 -0.76 14.26
N LYS A 112 6.44 0.51 14.57
CA LYS A 112 5.48 0.88 15.62
C LYS A 112 4.07 0.39 15.25
N GLY A 113 3.65 0.58 13.99
CA GLY A 113 2.37 0.10 13.49
C GLY A 113 2.20 -1.41 13.65
N ALA A 114 3.19 -2.20 13.23
CA ALA A 114 3.16 -3.66 13.37
C ALA A 114 3.06 -4.13 14.84
N LYS A 115 3.78 -3.45 15.76
CA LYS A 115 3.71 -3.74 17.20
C LYS A 115 2.35 -3.40 17.80
N LEU A 116 1.76 -2.26 17.43
CA LEU A 116 0.47 -1.82 17.95
C LEU A 116 -0.67 -2.78 17.58
N VAL A 117 -0.62 -3.35 16.37
CA VAL A 117 -1.60 -4.35 15.91
C VAL A 117 -1.32 -5.75 16.51
N GLY A 118 -0.14 -5.96 17.11
CA GLY A 118 0.29 -7.27 17.60
C GLY A 118 0.49 -8.28 16.46
N TYR A 119 0.85 -7.80 15.26
CA TYR A 119 1.00 -8.64 14.08
C TYR A 119 2.18 -9.61 14.23
N GLU A 120 1.98 -10.86 13.82
CA GLU A 120 3.03 -11.89 13.79
C GLU A 120 3.27 -12.35 12.34
N GLY A 121 4.52 -12.32 11.89
CA GLY A 121 4.94 -12.71 10.55
C GLY A 121 5.47 -11.56 9.69
N LEU A 122 5.47 -11.78 8.37
CA LEU A 122 5.93 -10.82 7.36
C LEU A 122 4.75 -9.99 6.83
N ALA A 123 4.87 -8.68 6.91
CA ALA A 123 3.93 -7.74 6.30
C ALA A 123 4.66 -6.70 5.46
N THR A 124 4.02 -6.22 4.41
CA THR A 124 4.44 -5.03 3.69
C THR A 124 3.50 -3.88 3.99
N PHE A 125 4.04 -2.74 4.39
CA PHE A 125 3.32 -1.49 4.52
C PHE A 125 3.55 -0.65 3.27
N GLU A 126 2.48 -0.32 2.55
CA GLU A 126 2.53 0.44 1.29
C GLU A 126 2.16 1.90 1.52
N PHE A 127 2.88 2.79 0.84
CA PHE A 127 2.73 4.23 0.93
C PHE A 127 2.76 4.87 -0.45
N LEU A 128 2.02 5.97 -0.57
CA LEU A 128 2.19 6.94 -1.65
C LEU A 128 3.06 8.09 -1.14
N ARG A 129 4.08 8.45 -1.89
CA ARG A 129 4.93 9.60 -1.61
C ARG A 129 4.73 10.65 -2.70
N ASP A 130 4.30 11.85 -2.32
CA ASP A 130 4.08 12.93 -3.28
C ASP A 130 5.40 13.60 -3.72
N ARG A 131 5.30 14.61 -4.60
CA ARG A 131 6.46 15.36 -5.11
C ARG A 131 7.13 16.23 -4.06
N GLU A 132 6.41 16.63 -3.01
CA GLU A 132 6.94 17.41 -1.89
C GLU A 132 7.66 16.51 -0.87
N GLY A 133 7.49 15.20 -1.00
CA GLY A 133 8.11 14.17 -0.16
C GLY A 133 7.24 13.69 0.99
N ASN A 134 5.97 14.11 1.05
CA ASN A 134 5.01 13.68 2.07
C ASN A 134 4.59 12.23 1.84
N PHE A 135 4.48 11.46 2.92
CA PHE A 135 4.05 10.06 2.88
C PHE A 135 2.58 9.90 3.30
N TYR A 136 1.85 9.11 2.53
CA TYR A 136 0.45 8.78 2.75
C TYR A 136 0.33 7.26 2.80
N PHE A 137 -0.15 6.74 3.92
CA PHE A 137 -0.40 5.31 4.07
C PHE A 137 -1.47 4.85 3.08
N LEU A 138 -1.22 3.74 2.40
CA LEU A 138 -2.14 3.16 1.42
C LEU A 138 -2.77 1.88 1.95
N GLU A 139 -1.97 0.85 2.21
CA GLU A 139 -2.47 -0.43 2.71
C GLU A 139 -1.38 -1.24 3.43
N VAL A 140 -1.79 -2.31 4.12
CA VAL A 140 -0.89 -3.36 4.61
C VAL A 140 -1.22 -4.66 3.89
N ASN A 141 -0.20 -5.30 3.32
CA ASN A 141 -0.27 -6.65 2.82
C ASN A 141 0.30 -7.61 3.88
N PRO A 142 -0.53 -8.35 4.65
CA PRO A 142 -0.08 -9.25 5.72
C PRO A 142 0.40 -10.61 5.18
N ARG A 143 1.16 -10.57 4.09
CA ARG A 143 1.68 -11.74 3.38
C ARG A 143 2.99 -11.40 2.69
N VAL A 144 3.75 -12.42 2.33
CA VAL A 144 4.91 -12.23 1.45
C VAL A 144 4.44 -11.74 0.07
N GLN A 145 5.17 -10.80 -0.50
CA GLN A 145 4.95 -10.27 -1.84
C GLN A 145 5.97 -10.82 -2.84
N VAL A 146 5.70 -10.69 -4.14
CA VAL A 146 6.53 -11.28 -5.20
C VAL A 146 7.94 -10.67 -5.16
N GLU A 147 7.99 -9.37 -4.92
CA GLU A 147 9.15 -8.48 -4.87
C GLU A 147 10.01 -8.59 -3.59
N HIS A 148 9.70 -9.51 -2.68
CA HIS A 148 10.50 -9.74 -1.47
C HIS A 148 11.97 -10.06 -1.77
N THR A 149 12.26 -10.66 -2.92
CA THR A 149 13.61 -11.02 -3.37
C THR A 149 14.55 -9.82 -3.44
N VAL A 150 14.05 -8.63 -3.80
CA VAL A 150 14.82 -7.38 -3.81
C VAL A 150 15.28 -7.05 -2.39
N THR A 151 14.38 -7.14 -1.42
CA THR A 151 14.71 -6.93 0.00
C THR A 151 15.70 -7.96 0.52
N GLU A 152 15.57 -9.23 0.12
CA GLU A 152 16.52 -10.27 0.54
C GLU A 152 17.94 -10.00 0.04
N MET A 153 18.07 -9.49 -1.20
CA MET A 153 19.35 -9.09 -1.77
C MET A 153 19.99 -7.91 -1.04
N ILE A 154 19.20 -6.88 -0.71
CA ILE A 154 19.70 -5.68 -0.02
C ILE A 154 20.09 -5.99 1.43
N ALA A 155 19.21 -6.69 2.16
CA ALA A 155 19.41 -6.98 3.58
C ALA A 155 20.39 -8.13 3.83
N GLY A 156 20.70 -8.94 2.81
CA GLY A 156 21.50 -10.15 2.97
C GLY A 156 20.79 -11.24 3.79
N VAL A 157 19.46 -11.21 3.85
CA VAL A 157 18.63 -12.08 4.70
C VAL A 157 17.59 -12.79 3.86
N ARG A 158 17.40 -14.11 4.06
CA ARG A 158 16.31 -14.88 3.44
C ARG A 158 15.01 -14.75 4.23
N SER A 159 14.27 -13.67 4.02
CA SER A 159 12.95 -13.42 4.61
C SER A 159 11.99 -14.61 4.50
N CYS A 160 11.95 -15.32 3.37
CA CYS A 160 11.10 -16.49 3.17
C CYS A 160 11.43 -17.66 4.11
N SER A 161 12.70 -17.78 4.53
CA SER A 161 13.15 -18.81 5.49
C SER A 161 12.79 -18.49 6.94
N ILE A 162 12.44 -17.23 7.22
CA ILE A 162 12.04 -16.74 8.54
C ILE A 162 10.54 -16.94 8.79
N ARG A 163 9.80 -17.59 7.86
CA ARG A 163 8.43 -18.05 8.12
C ARG A 163 8.42 -18.94 9.36
N ASN A 164 7.88 -18.40 10.46
CA ASN A 164 7.54 -19.15 11.66
C ASN A 164 6.69 -20.36 11.25
N LYS A 165 6.95 -21.49 11.92
CA LYS A 165 6.37 -22.84 11.76
C LYS A 165 4.83 -22.92 11.85
N ASN A 166 4.12 -21.80 11.87
CA ASN A 166 2.68 -21.72 12.16
C ASN A 166 1.80 -21.35 10.95
N CYS A 167 2.37 -20.99 9.79
CA CYS A 167 1.57 -20.60 8.61
C CYS A 167 1.42 -21.72 7.54
N CYS A 168 2.00 -22.91 7.76
CA CYS A 168 1.87 -24.08 6.88
C CYS A 168 1.02 -25.19 7.52
N ARG A 169 -0.15 -24.85 8.05
CA ARG A 169 -1.23 -25.82 8.32
C ARG A 169 -2.47 -25.41 7.55
#